data_AF-A0A968MF04-F1
#
_entry.id   AF-A0A968MF04-F1
#
_cell.length_a   1.000
_cell.length_b   1.000
_cell.length_c   1.000
_cell.angle_alpha   90.00
_cell.angle_beta   90.00
_cell.angle_gamma   90.00
#
_symmetry.space_group_name_H-M   'P 1'
#
loop_
_entity.id
_entity.type
_entity.pdbx_description
1 polymer ?
#
loop_
_entity_poly.entity_id
_entity_poly.type
_entity_poly.pdbx_seq_one_letter_code
_entity_poly.pdbx_strand_id
1 'polypeptide(L)'
;MTKSIPKSICEDFYKIFDIYPTNSSYKEVMKIYNGLEMYYEDKNKPVPETNEELFHYCNSTISKYFNEKGISLKYKRLFAACSNRLMCIKQMSNVLREYQEYNVLVLKYNQKVYPNRYTEIF
;
A
#
# COMPACT_ATOMS: atom_id res chain seq x y z
N MET A 1 -0.02 15.48 -11.73
CA MET A 1 -1.38 15.37 -11.16
C MET A 1 -1.72 13.90 -11.16
N THR A 2 -2.00 13.36 -9.98
CA THR A 2 -2.50 12.00 -9.79
C THR A 2 -3.82 11.85 -10.55
N LYS A 3 -3.98 10.77 -11.31
CA LYS A 3 -5.22 10.48 -12.01
C LYS A 3 -6.30 10.21 -10.96
N SER A 4 -7.52 10.73 -11.15
CA SER A 4 -8.65 10.35 -10.32
C SER A 4 -8.95 8.86 -10.49
N ILE A 5 -9.19 8.16 -9.39
CA ILE A 5 -9.57 6.74 -9.44
C ILE A 5 -10.98 6.62 -10.05
N PRO A 6 -11.17 5.85 -11.13
CA PRO A 6 -12.48 5.57 -11.70
C PRO A 6 -13.43 4.93 -10.67
N LYS A 7 -14.71 5.28 -10.72
CA LYS A 7 -15.72 4.74 -9.79
C LYS A 7 -15.80 3.21 -9.81
N SER A 8 -15.69 2.60 -11.00
CA SER A 8 -15.66 1.14 -11.15
C SER A 8 -14.51 0.49 -10.38
N ILE A 9 -13.31 1.10 -10.42
CA ILE A 9 -12.14 0.62 -9.69
C ILE A 9 -12.33 0.78 -8.18
N CYS A 10 -12.96 1.87 -7.73
CA CYS A 10 -13.32 2.05 -6.32
C CYS A 10 -14.32 0.98 -5.83
N GLU A 11 -15.29 0.61 -6.65
CA GLU A 11 -16.27 -0.44 -6.34
C GLU A 11 -15.60 -1.82 -6.27
N ASP A 12 -14.68 -2.12 -7.20
CA ASP A 12 -13.94 -3.38 -7.19
C ASP A 12 -12.96 -3.47 -6.00
N PHE A 13 -12.32 -2.35 -5.65
CA PHE A 13 -11.52 -2.25 -4.43
C PHE A 13 -12.37 -2.53 -3.19
N TYR A 14 -13.55 -1.91 -3.07
CA TYR A 14 -14.45 -2.15 -1.94
C TYR A 14 -14.84 -3.63 -1.83
N LYS A 15 -15.18 -4.30 -2.94
CA LYS A 15 -15.49 -5.75 -2.91
C LYS A 15 -14.34 -6.61 -2.39
N ILE A 16 -13.09 -6.18 -2.59
CA ILE A 16 -11.90 -6.95 -2.21
C ILE A 16 -11.43 -6.61 -0.79
N PHE A 17 -11.53 -5.36 -0.37
CA PHE A 17 -10.96 -4.87 0.90
C PHE A 17 -12.00 -4.46 1.95
N ASP A 18 -13.27 -4.33 1.58
CA ASP A 18 -14.37 -3.84 2.42
C ASP A 18 -14.13 -2.44 3.01
N ILE A 19 -13.31 -1.65 2.33
CA ILE A 19 -13.01 -0.24 2.60
C ILE A 19 -12.92 0.52 1.28
N TYR A 20 -13.02 1.85 1.31
CA TYR A 20 -12.80 2.69 0.13
C TYR A 20 -11.36 3.19 0.06
N PRO A 21 -10.80 3.36 -1.16
CA PRO A 21 -9.45 3.88 -1.31
C PRO A 21 -9.42 5.36 -0.89
N THR A 22 -8.31 5.78 -0.29
CA THR A 22 -8.09 7.20 0.07
C THR A 22 -7.93 8.04 -1.19
N ASN A 23 -8.72 9.11 -1.30
CA ASN A 23 -8.71 10.03 -2.45
C ASN A 23 -8.20 11.44 -2.07
N SER A 24 -7.50 11.55 -0.94
CA SER A 24 -6.94 12.82 -0.48
C SER A 24 -5.91 13.34 -1.47
N SER A 25 -6.04 14.61 -1.83
CA SER A 25 -5.07 15.25 -2.71
C SER A 25 -3.73 15.47 -2.00
N TYR A 26 -2.65 15.54 -2.77
CA TYR A 26 -1.34 15.93 -2.26
C TYR A 26 -1.40 17.19 -1.38
N LYS A 27 -2.10 18.23 -1.84
CA LYS A 27 -2.23 19.48 -1.09
C LYS A 27 -2.91 19.29 0.27
N GLU A 28 -3.88 18.39 0.38
CA GLU A 28 -4.55 18.10 1.65
C GLU A 28 -3.64 17.34 2.60
N VAL A 29 -2.93 16.32 2.10
CA VAL A 29 -1.95 15.56 2.89
C VAL A 29 -0.85 16.48 3.41
N MET A 30 -0.33 17.38 2.57
CA MET A 30 0.74 18.30 2.94
C MET A 30 0.36 19.31 4.02
N LYS A 31 -0.94 19.59 4.23
CA LYS A 31 -1.38 20.50 5.29
C LYS A 31 -0.97 20.02 6.69
N ILE A 32 -0.81 18.71 6.87
CA ILE A 32 -0.37 18.12 8.16
C ILE A 32 1.03 18.61 8.54
N TYR A 33 1.87 18.89 7.54
CA TYR A 33 3.25 19.35 7.69
C TYR A 33 3.39 20.89 7.66
N ASN A 34 2.28 21.64 7.57
CA ASN A 34 2.34 23.09 7.57
C ASN A 34 3.04 23.63 8.83
N GLY A 35 3.95 24.56 8.62
CA GLY A 35 4.77 25.15 9.67
C GLY A 35 6.06 24.39 9.96
N LEU A 36 6.21 23.15 9.50
CA LEU A 36 7.49 22.43 9.58
C LEU A 36 8.42 22.88 8.44
N GLU A 37 9.71 22.96 8.73
CA GLU A 37 10.72 23.33 7.73
C GLU A 37 11.08 22.08 6.91
N MET A 38 10.71 22.07 5.63
CA MET A 38 11.01 20.97 4.71
C MET A 38 12.40 21.15 4.11
N TYR A 39 13.30 20.20 4.38
CA TYR A 39 14.68 20.20 3.86
C TYR A 39 14.77 19.51 2.50
N TYR A 40 13.95 18.47 2.30
CA TYR A 40 13.92 17.68 1.08
C TYR A 40 12.52 17.10 0.83
N GLU A 41 12.16 17.00 -0.44
CA GLU A 41 10.99 16.29 -0.93
C GLU A 41 11.37 15.52 -2.19
N ASP A 42 10.98 14.25 -2.25
CA ASP A 42 11.04 13.43 -3.46
C ASP A 42 9.67 12.84 -3.77
N LYS A 43 9.26 12.95 -5.05
CA LYS A 43 7.93 12.55 -5.50
C LYS A 43 8.04 11.34 -6.41
N ASN A 44 7.44 10.25 -5.96
CA ASN A 44 7.61 8.95 -6.56
C ASN A 44 6.30 8.35 -7.05
N LYS A 45 6.42 7.49 -8.06
CA LYS A 45 5.32 6.69 -8.60
C LYS A 45 5.65 5.21 -8.45
N PRO A 46 4.74 4.42 -7.87
CA PRO A 46 4.94 2.98 -7.79
C PRO A 46 4.85 2.36 -9.19
N VAL A 47 5.79 1.48 -9.51
CA VAL A 47 5.79 0.73 -10.77
C VAL A 47 4.89 -0.50 -10.62
N PRO A 48 3.96 -0.79 -11.55
CA PRO A 48 3.18 -2.02 -11.51
C PRO A 48 4.05 -3.28 -11.55
N GLU A 49 3.75 -4.24 -10.70
CA GLU A 49 4.33 -5.59 -10.71
C GLU A 49 3.77 -6.39 -11.90
N THR A 50 4.59 -7.29 -12.44
CA THR A 50 4.19 -8.29 -13.43
C THR A 50 3.38 -9.43 -12.80
N ASN A 51 2.64 -10.17 -13.62
CA ASN A 51 1.90 -11.34 -13.13
C ASN A 51 2.81 -12.41 -12.51
N GLU A 52 4.03 -12.56 -13.02
CA GLU A 52 5.02 -13.51 -12.51
C GLU A 52 5.50 -13.11 -11.12
N GLU A 53 5.81 -11.83 -10.90
CA GLU A 53 6.19 -11.29 -9.59
C GLU A 53 5.05 -11.46 -8.58
N LEU A 54 3.81 -11.14 -8.96
CA LEU A 54 2.64 -11.31 -8.11
C LEU A 54 2.43 -12.78 -7.72
N PHE A 55 2.54 -13.69 -8.69
CA PHE A 55 2.40 -15.13 -8.45
C PHE A 55 3.50 -15.68 -7.54
N HIS A 56 4.74 -15.29 -7.80
CA HIS A 56 5.88 -15.66 -6.98
C HIS A 56 5.68 -15.18 -5.53
N TYR A 57 5.36 -13.90 -5.34
CA TYR A 57 5.14 -13.32 -4.02
C TYR A 57 4.03 -14.06 -3.25
N CYS A 58 2.87 -14.28 -3.88
CA CYS A 58 1.73 -14.90 -3.21
C CYS A 58 2.04 -16.34 -2.79
N ASN A 59 2.61 -17.15 -3.68
CA ASN A 59 2.91 -18.54 -3.38
C ASN A 59 4.04 -18.69 -2.35
N SER A 60 5.09 -17.88 -2.45
CA SER A 60 6.18 -17.88 -1.47
C SER A 60 5.68 -17.48 -0.09
N THR A 61 4.80 -16.46 -0.01
CA THR A 61 4.22 -16.00 1.25
C THR A 61 3.34 -17.07 1.91
N ILE A 62 2.42 -17.68 1.16
CA ILE A 62 1.54 -18.72 1.71
C ILE A 62 2.33 -19.99 2.08
N SER A 63 3.31 -20.37 1.27
CA SER A 63 4.17 -21.53 1.56
C SER A 63 4.97 -21.32 2.84
N LYS A 64 5.55 -20.13 3.03
CA LYS A 64 6.25 -19.75 4.26
C LYS A 64 5.32 -19.83 5.47
N TYR A 65 4.11 -19.27 5.38
CA TYR A 65 3.13 -19.32 6.46
C TYR A 65 2.74 -20.77 6.82
N PHE A 66 2.49 -21.63 5.82
CA PHE A 66 2.17 -23.04 6.06
C PHE A 66 3.31 -23.75 6.78
N ASN A 67 4.55 -23.51 6.37
CA ASN A 67 5.74 -24.07 7.01
C ASN A 67 5.85 -23.62 8.48
N GLU A 68 5.76 -22.32 8.74
CA GLU A 68 5.86 -21.74 10.09
C GLU A 68 4.76 -22.22 11.04
N LYS A 69 3.57 -22.53 10.51
CA LYS A 69 2.44 -23.05 11.29
C LYS A 69 2.34 -24.58 11.30
N GLY A 70 3.29 -25.28 10.67
CA GLY A 70 3.27 -26.74 10.56
C GLY A 70 2.05 -27.28 9.80
N ILE A 71 1.44 -26.47 8.93
CA ILE A 71 0.27 -26.86 8.13
C ILE A 71 0.76 -27.66 6.93
N SER A 72 0.27 -28.89 6.79
CA SER A 72 0.67 -29.76 5.68
C SER A 72 0.17 -29.26 4.32
N LEU A 73 1.05 -29.23 3.32
CA LEU A 73 0.72 -28.91 1.93
C LEU A 73 -0.26 -29.92 1.28
N LYS A 74 -0.55 -31.06 1.93
CA LYS A 74 -1.61 -31.98 1.49
C LYS A 74 -2.99 -31.32 1.50
N TYR A 75 -3.19 -30.26 2.30
CA TYR A 75 -4.41 -29.45 2.31
C TYR A 75 -4.47 -28.49 1.11
N LYS A 76 -4.40 -29.05 -0.11
CA LYS A 76 -4.32 -28.29 -1.37
C LYS A 76 -5.44 -27.26 -1.52
N ARG A 77 -6.66 -27.58 -1.06
CA ARG A 77 -7.81 -26.65 -1.11
C ARG A 77 -7.60 -25.42 -0.21
N LEU A 78 -7.06 -25.61 0.99
CA LEU A 78 -6.78 -24.51 1.91
C LEU A 78 -5.66 -23.64 1.36
N PHE A 79 -4.58 -24.26 0.88
CA PHE A 79 -3.47 -23.55 0.24
C PHE A 79 -3.95 -22.70 -0.94
N ALA A 80 -4.72 -23.31 -1.84
CA ALA A 80 -5.29 -22.60 -3.00
C ALA A 80 -6.21 -21.45 -2.59
N ALA A 81 -7.08 -21.65 -1.58
CA ALA A 81 -7.95 -20.59 -1.10
C ALA A 81 -7.16 -19.39 -0.54
N CYS A 82 -6.12 -19.65 0.26
CA CYS A 82 -5.23 -18.62 0.78
C CYS A 82 -4.45 -17.90 -0.34
N SER A 83 -3.84 -18.64 -1.26
CA SER A 83 -3.09 -18.06 -2.39
C SER A 83 -4.00 -17.23 -3.30
N ASN A 84 -5.20 -17.72 -3.63
CA ASN A 84 -6.16 -16.99 -4.45
C ASN A 84 -6.62 -15.71 -3.76
N ARG A 85 -6.91 -15.76 -2.46
CA ARG A 85 -7.32 -14.57 -1.71
C ARG A 85 -6.21 -13.50 -1.71
N LEU A 86 -4.97 -13.91 -1.44
CA LEU A 86 -3.82 -13.00 -1.45
C LEU A 86 -3.56 -12.45 -2.86
N MET A 87 -3.71 -13.28 -3.90
CA MET A 87 -3.60 -12.85 -5.29
C MET A 87 -4.63 -11.78 -5.63
N CYS A 88 -5.91 -11.95 -5.27
CA CYS A 88 -6.94 -10.94 -5.52
C CYS A 88 -6.59 -9.59 -4.86
N ILE A 89 -6.11 -9.63 -3.61
CA ILE A 89 -5.63 -8.44 -2.89
C ILE A 89 -4.49 -7.78 -3.66
N LYS A 90 -3.46 -8.56 -4.01
CA LYS A 90 -2.26 -8.07 -4.67
C LYS A 90 -2.54 -7.52 -6.07
N GLN A 91 -3.40 -8.16 -6.85
CA GLN A 91 -3.84 -7.68 -8.16
C GLN A 91 -4.58 -6.35 -8.05
N MET A 92 -5.50 -6.23 -7.09
CA MET A 92 -6.23 -4.98 -6.90
C MET A 92 -5.30 -3.85 -6.41
N SER A 93 -4.37 -4.14 -5.49
CA SER A 93 -3.33 -3.18 -5.12
C SER A 93 -2.46 -2.78 -6.32
N ASN A 94 -2.16 -3.71 -7.23
CA ASN A 94 -1.37 -3.44 -8.42
C ASN A 94 -2.11 -2.55 -9.43
N VAL A 95 -3.41 -2.77 -9.63
CA VAL A 95 -4.27 -1.89 -10.44
C VAL A 95 -4.30 -0.46 -9.88
N LEU A 96 -4.31 -0.32 -8.55
CA LEU A 96 -4.30 0.99 -7.92
C LEU A 96 -2.99 1.77 -8.09
N ARG A 97 -1.86 1.10 -8.37
CA ARG A 97 -0.55 1.78 -8.51
C ARG A 97 -0.55 2.87 -9.57
N GLU A 98 -1.34 2.73 -10.63
CA GLU A 98 -1.47 3.76 -11.68
C GLU A 98 -2.05 5.09 -11.15
N TYR A 99 -2.83 5.02 -10.07
CA TYR A 99 -3.52 6.16 -9.47
C TYR A 99 -2.85 6.66 -8.19
N GLN A 100 -1.73 6.05 -7.80
CA GLN A 100 -1.03 6.35 -6.57
C GLN A 100 0.28 7.11 -6.85
N GLU A 101 0.62 7.98 -5.93
CA GLU A 101 1.91 8.65 -5.81
C GLU A 101 2.31 8.58 -4.33
N TYR A 102 3.60 8.55 -4.04
CA TYR A 102 4.10 8.66 -2.66
C TYR A 102 5.24 9.65 -2.62
N ASN A 103 5.38 10.35 -1.49
CA ASN A 103 6.42 11.33 -1.32
C ASN A 103 7.30 10.99 -0.12
N VAL A 104 8.59 11.14 -0.29
CA VAL A 104 9.57 11.05 0.79
C VAL A 104 9.91 12.47 1.21
N LEU A 105 9.68 12.78 2.49
CA LEU A 105 9.92 14.11 3.05
C LEU A 105 11.03 14.03 4.10
N VAL A 106 12.01 14.92 4.03
CA VAL A 106 12.94 15.17 5.14
C VAL A 106 12.58 16.52 5.74
N LEU A 107 12.16 16.48 6.99
CA LEU A 107 11.79 17.66 7.75
C LEU A 107 12.93 18.00 8.69
N LYS A 108 13.35 19.26 8.70
CA LYS A 108 14.36 19.74 9.63
C LYS A 108 13.75 19.83 11.02
N TYR A 109 14.43 19.23 11.97
CA TYR A 109 14.05 19.37 13.37
C TYR A 109 14.30 20.81 13.86
N ASN A 110 13.28 21.40 14.48
CA ASN A 110 13.40 22.68 15.17
C ASN A 110 12.58 22.60 16.45
N GLN A 111 13.24 22.58 17.61
CA GLN A 111 12.59 22.41 18.91
C GLN A 111 11.46 23.42 19.19
N LYS A 112 11.50 24.62 18.60
CA LYS A 112 10.46 25.65 18.77
C LYS A 112 9.20 25.40 17.94
N VAL A 113 9.32 24.61 16.87
CA VAL A 113 8.32 24.47 15.81
C VAL A 113 7.84 23.04 15.68
N TYR A 114 8.70 22.07 15.99
CA TYR A 114 8.33 20.67 16.12
C TYR A 114 7.32 20.61 17.27
N PRO A 115 6.04 20.36 16.97
CA PRO A 115 5.07 20.28 18.03
C PRO A 115 5.38 19.02 18.85
N ASN A 116 4.91 18.95 20.10
CA ASN A 116 4.83 17.70 20.89
C ASN A 116 3.84 16.70 20.23
N ARG A 117 3.80 16.61 18.90
CA ARG A 117 3.02 15.64 18.15
C ARG A 117 3.86 14.38 18.11
N TYR A 118 3.26 13.29 18.52
CA TYR A 118 3.71 11.95 18.22
C TYR A 118 3.68 11.78 16.69
N THR A 119 4.72 12.22 15.99
CA THR A 119 5.01 11.74 14.64
C THR A 119 5.42 10.29 14.80
N GLU A 120 4.68 9.38 14.16
CA GLU A 120 5.09 7.98 14.06
C GLU A 120 6.48 7.95 13.42
N ILE A 121 7.47 7.48 14.19
CA ILE A 121 8.79 7.18 13.68
C ILE A 121 8.65 5.81 13.00
N PHE A 122 8.65 5.80 11.67
CA PHE A 122 8.73 4.59 10.86
C PHE A 122 10.18 4.10 10.76
#